data_AF-A0A5C6A906-F1
#
_entry.id   AF-A0A5C6A906-F1
#
_cell.length_a   1.000
_cell.length_b   1.000
_cell.length_c   1.000
_cell.angle_alpha   90.00
_cell.angle_beta   90.00
_cell.angle_gamma   90.00
#
_symmetry.space_group_name_H-M   'P 1'
#
loop_
_entity.id
_entity.type
_entity.pdbx_description
1 polymer ?
#
loop_
_entity_poly.entity_id
_entity_poly.type
_entity_poly.pdbx_seq_one_letter_code
_entity_poly.pdbx_strand_id
1 'polypeptide(L)'
;MLPTVQDIEPRIRKASDHPDLITEDDLWILSGALLLCLREDDNGVSREYARLAEGRDLQQDVAESLANLTIRNRNPTLEPLLVTFERDQQFYEAMHAALAMTFPRTNGEPIKRNTVTQMQMEVLKRLAAAETIWTSDMTLRDRLIEHGLPSTRHELNRMVVPLG
;
A
#
# COMPACT_ATOMS: atom_id res chain seq x y z
N MET A 1 -2.66 3.48 22.36
CA MET A 1 -2.86 2.05 22.63
C MET A 1 -2.48 1.32 21.36
N LEU A 2 -1.67 0.25 21.43
CA LEU A 2 -1.32 -0.53 20.23
C LEU A 2 -2.51 -1.43 19.87
N PRO A 3 -2.83 -1.61 18.57
CA PRO A 3 -3.96 -2.43 18.16
C PRO A 3 -3.72 -3.90 18.49
N THR A 4 -4.79 -4.58 18.93
CA THR A 4 -4.79 -6.03 19.20
C THR A 4 -5.31 -6.81 17.99
N VAL A 5 -5.14 -8.14 17.97
CA VAL A 5 -5.71 -8.97 16.88
C VAL A 5 -7.23 -8.81 16.78
N GLN A 6 -7.92 -8.64 17.92
CA GLN A 6 -9.36 -8.40 17.98
C GLN A 6 -9.77 -7.07 17.34
N ASP A 7 -8.88 -6.08 17.34
CA ASP A 7 -9.09 -4.82 16.63
C ASP A 7 -8.80 -4.97 15.13
N ILE A 8 -7.74 -5.69 14.78
CA ILE A 8 -7.18 -5.73 13.44
C ILE A 8 -7.99 -6.62 12.49
N GLU A 9 -8.33 -7.83 12.92
CA GLU A 9 -8.93 -8.85 12.06
C GLU A 9 -10.28 -8.42 11.45
N PRO A 10 -11.22 -7.80 12.19
CA PRO A 10 -12.46 -7.29 11.60
C PRO A 10 -12.22 -6.23 10.53
N ARG A 11 -11.13 -5.45 10.65
CA ARG A 11 -10.80 -4.35 9.73
C ARG A 11 -10.14 -4.85 8.46
N ILE A 12 -9.33 -5.90 8.55
CA ILE A 12 -8.84 -6.65 7.38
C ILE A 12 -10.03 -7.20 6.58
N ARG A 13 -10.95 -7.91 7.25
CA ARG A 13 -12.15 -8.46 6.60
C ARG A 13 -12.99 -7.34 5.95
N LYS A 14 -13.24 -6.26 6.69
CA LYS A 14 -13.97 -5.09 6.16
C LYS A 14 -13.29 -4.50 4.93
N ALA A 15 -11.96 -4.39 4.91
CA ALA A 15 -11.22 -3.83 3.78
C ALA A 15 -11.24 -4.75 2.56
N SER A 16 -11.24 -6.07 2.78
CA SER A 16 -11.35 -7.07 1.72
C SER A 16 -12.78 -7.15 1.14
N ASP A 17 -13.79 -7.21 1.99
CA ASP A 17 -15.18 -7.48 1.60
C ASP A 17 -15.94 -6.21 1.18
N HIS A 18 -15.63 -5.09 1.84
CA HIS A 18 -16.33 -3.81 1.69
C HIS A 18 -15.34 -2.62 1.67
N PRO A 19 -14.42 -2.57 0.69
CA PRO A 19 -13.34 -1.56 0.63
C PRO A 19 -13.87 -0.11 0.55
N ASP A 20 -15.11 0.10 0.12
CA ASP A 20 -15.80 1.38 0.05
C ASP A 20 -16.32 1.88 1.41
N LEU A 21 -16.45 1.00 2.41
CA LEU A 21 -16.93 1.32 3.75
C LEU A 21 -15.81 1.60 4.76
N ILE A 22 -14.55 1.53 4.33
CA ILE A 22 -13.38 1.73 5.18
C ILE A 22 -13.29 3.19 5.66
N THR A 23 -13.10 3.34 6.97
CA THR A 23 -13.02 4.63 7.66
C THR A 23 -11.56 5.00 7.96
N GLU A 24 -11.32 6.25 8.35
CA GLU A 24 -9.98 6.69 8.77
C GLU A 24 -9.48 5.92 10.02
N ASP A 25 -10.37 5.55 10.95
CA ASP A 25 -10.03 4.71 12.10
C ASP A 25 -9.56 3.32 11.67
N ASP A 26 -10.24 2.72 10.70
CA ASP A 26 -9.83 1.42 10.14
C ASP A 26 -8.42 1.52 9.55
N LEU A 27 -8.15 2.58 8.79
CA LEU A 27 -6.83 2.84 8.21
C LEU A 27 -5.77 3.03 9.30
N TRP A 28 -6.06 3.79 10.37
CA TRP A 28 -5.13 3.95 11.50
C TRP A 28 -4.77 2.63 12.17
N ILE A 29 -5.75 1.75 12.40
CA ILE A 29 -5.51 0.44 13.03
C ILE A 29 -4.70 -0.46 12.11
N LEU A 30 -5.03 -0.52 10.82
CA LEU A 30 -4.27 -1.30 9.83
C LEU A 30 -2.83 -0.77 9.68
N SER A 31 -2.64 0.56 9.77
CA SER A 31 -1.30 1.18 9.81
C SER A 31 -0.51 0.74 11.04
N GLY A 32 -1.16 0.77 12.20
CA GLY A 32 -0.57 0.33 13.46
C GLY A 32 -0.15 -1.13 13.39
N ALA A 33 -0.96 -2.00 12.76
CA ALA A 33 -0.63 -3.40 12.54
C ALA A 33 0.64 -3.58 11.69
N LEU A 34 0.76 -2.85 10.56
CA LEU A 34 1.97 -2.89 9.73
C LEU A 34 3.20 -2.39 10.49
N LEU A 35 3.08 -1.29 11.25
CA LEU A 35 4.18 -0.80 12.09
C LEU A 35 4.60 -1.82 13.14
N LEU A 36 3.66 -2.56 13.73
CA LEU A 36 3.98 -3.62 14.68
C LEU A 36 4.75 -4.76 14.00
N CYS A 37 4.35 -5.15 12.79
CA CYS A 37 5.06 -6.18 12.02
C CYS A 37 6.51 -5.78 11.69
N LEU A 38 6.78 -4.48 11.57
CA LEU A 38 8.13 -3.95 11.34
C LEU A 38 9.03 -3.94 12.59
N ARG A 39 8.48 -4.19 13.78
CA ARG A 39 9.24 -4.23 15.03
C ARG A 39 9.71 -5.64 15.31
N GLU A 40 10.94 -5.76 15.83
CA GLU A 40 11.47 -7.06 16.30
C GLU A 40 10.68 -7.62 17.50
N ASP A 41 10.08 -6.73 18.29
CA ASP A 41 9.13 -7.04 19.36
C ASP A 41 7.74 -6.53 18.96
N ASP A 42 7.05 -7.33 18.15
CA ASP A 42 5.67 -7.10 17.72
C ASP A 42 4.65 -7.37 18.85
N ASN A 43 5.12 -7.56 20.09
CA ASN A 43 4.34 -8.01 21.26
C ASN A 43 3.60 -9.34 21.03
N GLY A 44 4.03 -10.15 20.05
CA GLY A 44 3.37 -11.40 19.68
C GLY A 44 2.12 -11.23 18.83
N VAL A 45 1.78 -10.03 18.34
CA VAL A 45 0.55 -9.80 17.58
C VAL A 45 0.50 -10.63 16.29
N SER A 46 1.62 -10.79 15.58
CA SER A 46 1.66 -11.58 14.35
C SER A 46 1.50 -13.06 14.65
N ARG A 47 2.08 -13.53 15.76
CA ARG A 47 1.91 -14.92 16.23
C ARG A 47 0.49 -15.21 16.69
N GLU A 48 -0.13 -14.28 17.40
CA GLU A 48 -1.52 -14.40 17.81
C GLU A 48 -2.46 -14.38 16.60
N TYR A 49 -2.19 -13.51 15.62
CA TYR A 49 -2.92 -13.45 14.37
C TYR A 49 -2.82 -14.77 13.62
N ALA A 50 -1.60 -15.27 13.38
CA ALA A 50 -1.39 -16.55 12.70
C ALA A 50 -2.11 -17.71 13.40
N ARG A 51 -2.20 -17.71 14.74
CA ARG A 51 -2.95 -18.73 15.48
C ARG A 51 -4.46 -18.66 15.22
N LEU A 52 -5.03 -17.45 15.12
CA LEU A 52 -6.47 -17.23 14.94
C LEU A 52 -6.90 -17.30 13.47
N ALA A 53 -6.02 -16.92 12.56
CA ALA A 53 -6.25 -16.86 11.11
C ALA A 53 -5.65 -18.05 10.36
N GLU A 54 -5.57 -19.23 11.00
CA GLU A 54 -5.15 -20.50 10.37
C GLU A 54 -3.78 -20.47 9.68
N GLY A 55 -2.82 -19.74 10.26
CA GLY A 55 -1.44 -19.63 9.77
C GLY A 55 -1.21 -18.51 8.77
N ARG A 56 -2.21 -17.66 8.51
CA ARG A 56 -2.05 -16.48 7.65
C ARG A 56 -1.07 -15.47 8.23
N ASP A 57 -0.40 -14.75 7.33
CA ASP A 57 0.55 -13.71 7.66
C ASP A 57 -0.16 -12.36 7.79
N LEU A 58 0.01 -11.71 8.94
CA LEU A 58 -0.65 -10.44 9.25
C LEU A 58 -0.20 -9.32 8.31
N GLN A 59 1.10 -9.26 8.00
CA GLN A 59 1.66 -8.20 7.17
C GLN A 59 1.13 -8.31 5.73
N GLN A 60 1.08 -9.53 5.20
CA GLN A 60 0.49 -9.86 3.91
C GLN A 60 -0.98 -9.49 3.84
N ASP A 61 -1.79 -9.96 4.80
CA ASP A 61 -3.24 -9.75 4.77
C ASP A 61 -3.62 -8.26 4.86
N VAL A 62 -2.88 -7.49 5.66
CA VAL A 62 -3.09 -6.04 5.73
C VAL A 62 -2.68 -5.37 4.43
N ALA A 63 -1.52 -5.69 3.85
CA ALA A 63 -1.07 -5.07 2.61
C ALA A 63 -2.02 -5.38 1.43
N GLU A 64 -2.46 -6.64 1.30
CA GLU A 64 -3.42 -7.05 0.28
C GLU A 64 -4.77 -6.34 0.43
N SER A 65 -5.27 -6.24 1.67
CA SER A 65 -6.50 -5.52 1.98
C SER A 65 -6.41 -4.04 1.58
N LEU A 66 -5.28 -3.39 1.88
CA LEU A 66 -5.05 -1.98 1.55
C LEU A 66 -4.87 -1.76 0.03
N ALA A 67 -4.28 -2.72 -0.68
CA ALA A 67 -4.08 -2.68 -2.13
C ALA A 67 -5.38 -2.75 -2.97
N ASN A 68 -6.49 -3.11 -2.34
CA ASN A 68 -7.80 -3.20 -2.97
C ASN A 68 -8.72 -2.01 -2.64
N LEU A 69 -8.25 -1.03 -1.88
CA LEU A 69 -9.05 0.14 -1.52
C LEU A 69 -9.34 1.04 -2.72
N THR A 70 -10.56 1.58 -2.77
CA THR A 70 -11.01 2.51 -3.82
C THR A 70 -10.63 3.97 -3.53
N ILE A 71 -10.23 4.27 -2.28
CA ILE A 71 -9.81 5.53 -1.64
C ILE A 71 -10.65 6.79 -1.93
N ARG A 72 -11.14 7.37 -0.83
CA ARG A 72 -11.46 8.79 -0.71
C ARG A 72 -10.72 9.41 0.49
N ASN A 73 -9.51 9.90 0.19
CA ASN A 73 -8.74 10.94 0.88
C ASN A 73 -8.18 10.74 2.32
N ARG A 74 -6.88 11.10 2.42
CA ARG A 74 -5.97 11.26 3.58
C ARG A 74 -5.62 9.98 4.33
N ASN A 75 -4.31 9.73 4.44
CA ASN A 75 -3.82 8.43 4.87
C ASN A 75 -2.67 8.49 5.88
N PRO A 76 -2.86 7.98 7.10
CA PRO A 76 -1.80 7.79 8.09
C PRO A 76 -0.89 6.59 7.82
N THR A 77 -1.23 5.74 6.86
CA THR A 77 -0.63 4.40 6.66
C THR A 77 0.55 4.35 5.69
N LEU A 78 0.87 5.46 5.03
CA LEU A 78 1.77 5.41 3.88
C LEU A 78 3.23 5.13 4.26
N GLU A 79 3.75 5.78 5.30
CA GLU A 79 5.12 5.56 5.75
C GLU A 79 5.40 4.09 6.14
N PRO A 80 4.55 3.41 6.94
CA PRO A 80 4.70 1.98 7.23
C PRO A 80 4.81 1.10 5.98
N LEU A 81 4.02 1.37 4.94
CA LEU A 81 4.04 0.63 3.68
C LEU A 81 5.34 0.85 2.90
N LEU A 82 5.80 2.10 2.85
CA LEU A 82 7.03 2.43 2.14
C LEU A 82 8.26 1.86 2.84
N VAL A 83 8.30 1.88 4.18
CA VAL A 83 9.36 1.23 4.97
C VAL A 83 9.34 -0.29 4.79
N THR A 84 8.14 -0.88 4.77
CA THR A 84 7.95 -2.30 4.50
C THR A 84 8.55 -2.69 3.15
N PHE A 85 8.19 -1.97 2.10
CA PHE A 85 8.68 -2.22 0.75
C PHE A 85 10.18 -1.94 0.59
N GLU A 86 10.73 -0.94 1.29
CA GLU A 86 12.17 -0.67 1.29
C GLU A 86 12.98 -1.81 1.92
N ARG A 87 12.43 -2.47 2.95
CA ARG A 87 13.07 -3.64 3.59
C ARG A 87 12.97 -4.89 2.74
N ASP A 88 11.83 -5.10 2.09
CA ASP A 88 11.61 -6.22 1.19
C ASP A 88 10.97 -5.75 -0.12
N GLN A 89 11.81 -5.54 -1.13
CA GLN A 89 11.36 -5.13 -2.46
C GLN A 89 10.67 -6.26 -3.24
N GLN A 90 10.64 -7.49 -2.73
CA GLN A 90 9.86 -8.59 -3.31
C GLN A 90 8.41 -8.61 -2.80
N PHE A 91 8.13 -7.91 -1.69
CA PHE A 91 6.79 -7.78 -1.13
C PHE A 91 6.01 -6.66 -1.84
N TYR A 92 5.61 -6.93 -3.08
CA TYR A 92 5.01 -5.96 -4.00
C TYR A 92 3.66 -5.42 -3.50
N GLU A 93 2.94 -6.20 -2.69
CA GLU A 93 1.66 -5.84 -2.07
C GLU A 93 1.76 -4.53 -1.28
N ALA A 94 2.91 -4.27 -0.64
CA ALA A 94 3.13 -3.02 0.08
C ALA A 94 3.18 -1.80 -0.86
N MET A 95 3.80 -1.94 -2.03
CA MET A 95 3.80 -0.90 -3.06
C MET A 95 2.43 -0.76 -3.72
N HIS A 96 1.70 -1.85 -3.95
CA HIS A 96 0.33 -1.81 -4.44
C HIS A 96 -0.61 -1.08 -3.48
N ALA A 97 -0.50 -1.37 -2.18
CA ALA A 97 -1.20 -0.64 -1.14
C ALA A 97 -0.83 0.84 -1.16
N ALA A 98 0.45 1.18 -1.22
CA ALA A 98 0.89 2.58 -1.29
C ALA A 98 0.31 3.32 -2.51
N LEU A 99 0.27 2.68 -3.68
CA LEU A 99 -0.35 3.22 -4.89
C LEU A 99 -1.85 3.43 -4.72
N ALA A 100 -2.58 2.38 -4.33
CA ALA A 100 -4.02 2.46 -4.11
C ALA A 100 -4.37 3.58 -3.13
N MET A 101 -3.56 3.72 -2.07
CA MET A 101 -3.76 4.67 -0.99
C MET A 101 -3.43 6.12 -1.34
N THR A 102 -2.64 6.35 -2.38
CA THR A 102 -2.20 7.69 -2.79
C THR A 102 -2.81 8.16 -4.09
N PHE A 103 -3.19 7.25 -4.97
CA PHE A 103 -3.78 7.53 -6.26
C PHE A 103 -5.18 6.93 -6.32
N PRO A 104 -6.25 7.73 -6.37
CA PRO A 104 -7.58 7.18 -6.61
C PRO A 104 -7.60 6.50 -7.98
N ARG A 105 -8.44 5.48 -8.15
CA ARG A 105 -8.66 4.88 -9.48
C ARG A 105 -9.28 5.93 -10.40
N THR A 106 -8.72 6.06 -11.61
CA THR A 106 -9.16 7.02 -12.62
C THR A 106 -9.82 6.35 -13.82
N ASN A 107 -9.96 5.01 -13.79
CA ASN A 107 -10.46 4.20 -14.90
C ASN A 107 -9.69 4.45 -16.22
N GLY A 108 -8.38 4.68 -16.11
CA GLY A 108 -7.49 4.92 -17.26
C GLY A 108 -7.32 6.40 -17.64
N GLU A 109 -8.04 7.34 -17.03
CA GLU A 109 -7.84 8.77 -17.27
C GLU A 109 -6.44 9.20 -16.76
N PRO A 110 -5.56 9.74 -17.63
CA PRO A 110 -4.18 10.03 -17.25
C PRO A 110 -4.05 11.12 -16.17
N ILE A 111 -3.26 10.83 -15.14
CA ILE A 111 -2.90 11.82 -14.12
C ILE A 111 -1.90 12.82 -14.71
N LYS A 112 -2.19 14.11 -14.55
CA LYS A 112 -1.30 15.18 -14.99
C LYS A 112 -0.20 15.39 -13.96
N ARG A 113 1.05 15.47 -14.43
CA ARG A 113 2.21 15.66 -13.54
C ARG A 113 2.09 16.87 -12.60
N ASN A 114 1.51 17.98 -13.07
CA ASN A 114 1.33 19.20 -12.27
C ASN A 114 0.24 19.11 -11.21
N THR A 115 -0.56 18.03 -11.17
CA THR A 115 -1.56 17.78 -10.13
C THR A 115 -1.07 16.80 -9.07
N VAL A 116 0.15 16.27 -9.21
CA VAL A 116 0.74 15.31 -8.27
C VAL A 116 1.26 16.04 -7.04
N THR A 117 0.76 15.64 -5.88
CA THR A 117 1.20 16.16 -4.58
C THR A 117 2.63 15.67 -4.24
N GLN A 118 3.28 16.31 -3.27
CA GLN A 118 4.61 15.90 -2.81
C GLN A 118 4.63 14.43 -2.35
N MET A 119 3.62 14.00 -1.61
CA MET A 119 3.52 12.64 -1.10
C MET A 119 3.36 11.60 -2.23
N GLN A 120 2.46 11.89 -3.19
CA GLN A 120 2.31 11.07 -4.38
C GLN A 120 3.61 10.99 -5.18
N MET A 121 4.32 12.12 -5.34
CA MET A 121 5.62 12.15 -6.01
C MET A 121 6.66 11.27 -5.31
N GLU A 122 6.62 11.19 -3.97
CA GLU A 122 7.52 10.34 -3.19
C GLU A 122 7.27 8.85 -3.44
N VAL A 123 6.00 8.42 -3.48
CA VAL A 123 5.62 7.04 -3.86
C VAL A 123 6.11 6.71 -5.27
N LEU A 124 5.87 7.60 -6.25
CA LEU A 124 6.30 7.37 -7.64
C LEU A 124 7.83 7.29 -7.76
N LYS A 125 8.58 8.08 -7.00
CA LYS A 125 10.05 8.01 -6.98
C LYS A 125 10.56 6.67 -6.45
N ARG A 126 9.98 6.18 -5.35
CA ARG A 126 10.32 4.86 -4.78
C ARG A 126 10.00 3.74 -5.77
N LEU A 127 8.82 3.78 -6.39
CA LEU A 127 8.44 2.82 -7.43
C LEU A 127 9.41 2.86 -8.62
N ALA A 128 9.76 4.05 -9.12
CA ALA A 128 10.67 4.19 -10.26
C ALA A 128 12.07 3.61 -9.99
N ALA A 129 12.54 3.69 -8.74
CA ALA A 129 13.83 3.17 -8.30
C ALA A 129 13.84 1.65 -8.10
N ALA A 130 12.72 1.04 -7.71
CA ALA A 130 12.64 -0.38 -7.38
C ALA A 130 12.60 -1.28 -8.62
N GLU A 131 13.74 -1.80 -9.05
CA GLU A 131 13.85 -2.60 -10.29
C GLU A 131 13.09 -3.94 -10.23
N THR A 132 13.05 -4.57 -9.06
CA THR A 132 12.47 -5.91 -8.88
C THR A 132 10.99 -5.95 -9.25
N ILE A 133 10.19 -4.98 -8.79
CA ILE A 133 8.76 -4.94 -9.09
C ILE A 133 8.50 -4.73 -10.59
N TRP A 134 9.34 -3.96 -11.30
CA TRP A 134 9.20 -3.77 -12.75
C TRP A 134 9.49 -5.02 -13.58
N THR A 135 10.32 -5.92 -13.04
CA THR A 135 10.79 -7.11 -13.77
C THR A 135 10.03 -8.37 -13.40
N SER A 136 9.45 -8.40 -12.20
CA SER A 136 8.93 -9.63 -11.59
C SER A 136 7.44 -9.58 -11.26
N ASP A 137 6.86 -8.40 -11.06
CA ASP A 137 5.43 -8.28 -10.80
C ASP A 137 4.63 -8.17 -12.10
N MET A 138 3.84 -9.20 -12.38
CA MET A 138 2.99 -9.28 -13.57
C MET A 138 1.76 -8.36 -13.50
N THR A 139 1.40 -7.85 -12.32
CA THR A 139 0.16 -7.08 -12.10
C THR A 139 0.40 -5.57 -12.04
N LEU A 140 1.64 -5.13 -11.83
CA LEU A 140 2.02 -3.72 -11.71
C LEU A 140 1.46 -2.86 -12.86
N ARG A 141 1.61 -3.35 -14.09
CA ARG A 141 1.23 -2.60 -15.29
C ARG A 141 -0.25 -2.24 -15.29
N ASP A 142 -1.11 -3.22 -15.03
CA ASP A 142 -2.56 -3.04 -15.05
C ASP A 142 -2.99 -2.12 -13.91
N ARG A 143 -2.40 -2.29 -12.72
CA ARG A 143 -2.63 -1.40 -11.58
C ARG A 143 -2.25 0.05 -11.88
N LEU A 144 -1.09 0.29 -12.51
CA LEU A 144 -0.69 1.64 -12.90
C LEU A 144 -1.70 2.28 -13.86
N ILE A 145 -2.21 1.51 -14.83
CA ILE A 145 -3.24 1.97 -15.77
C ILE A 145 -4.55 2.30 -15.05
N GLU A 146 -5.00 1.47 -14.10
CA GLU A 146 -6.21 1.72 -13.30
C GLU A 146 -6.15 3.06 -12.54
N HIS A 147 -4.95 3.45 -12.10
CA HIS A 147 -4.67 4.70 -11.42
C HIS A 147 -4.30 5.86 -12.35
N GLY A 148 -4.35 5.66 -13.68
CA GLY A 148 -4.01 6.70 -14.66
C GLY A 148 -2.53 7.08 -14.65
N LEU A 149 -1.67 6.19 -14.17
CA LEU A 149 -0.23 6.37 -14.06
C LEU A 149 0.50 5.79 -15.28
N PRO A 150 1.74 6.24 -15.54
CA PRO A 150 2.56 5.66 -16.59
C PRO A 150 2.79 4.16 -16.39
N SER A 151 2.49 3.37 -17.43
CA SER A 151 2.53 1.90 -17.35
C SER A 151 3.93 1.29 -17.53
N THR A 152 4.94 2.12 -17.82
CA THR A 152 6.32 1.69 -18.01
C THR A 152 7.28 2.48 -17.12
N ARG A 153 8.38 1.85 -16.70
CA ARG A 153 9.44 2.48 -15.89
C ARG A 153 10.01 3.72 -16.57
N HIS A 154 10.18 3.68 -17.90
CA HIS A 154 10.71 4.81 -18.67
C HIS A 154 9.79 6.03 -18.59
N GLU A 155 8.49 5.84 -18.80
CA GLU A 155 7.52 6.92 -18.73
C GLU A 155 7.37 7.47 -17.30
N LEU A 156 7.41 6.59 -16.29
CA LEU A 156 7.39 7.01 -14.90
C LEU A 156 8.64 7.84 -14.54
N ASN A 157 9.82 7.43 -15.01
CA ASN A 157 11.05 8.20 -14.82
C ASN A 157 10.94 9.63 -15.40
N ARG A 158 10.36 9.79 -16.60
CA ARG A 158 10.10 11.13 -17.17
C ARG A 158 9.14 11.96 -16.32
N MET A 159 8.20 11.32 -15.64
CA MET A 159 7.24 11.97 -14.77
C MET A 159 7.88 12.47 -13.45
N VAL A 160 8.85 11.73 -12.89
CA VAL A 160 9.44 12.06 -11.58
C VAL A 160 10.73 12.91 -11.64
N VAL A 161 11.39 13.01 -12.81
CA VAL A 161 12.58 13.87 -13.01
C VAL A 161 12.20 15.36 -12.91
N PRO A 162 12.88 16.20 -12.09
CA PRO A 162 12.57 17.62 -11.95
C PRO A 162 12.44 18.35 -13.30
N LEU A 163 11.47 19.27 -13.40
CA LEU A 163 11.47 20.22 -14.52
C LEU A 163 12.60 21.21 -14.23
N GLY A 164 13.59 21.26 -15.12
CA GLY A 164 14.69 22.22 -15.07
C GLY A 164 14.22 23.65 -15.30
#